data_AF-A0A4Y6I7F8-F1
#
_entry.id   AF-A0A4Y6I7F8-F1
#
_cell.length_a   1.000
_cell.length_b   1.000
_cell.length_c   1.000
_cell.angle_alpha   90.00
_cell.angle_beta   90.00
_cell.angle_gamma   90.00
#
_symmetry.space_group_name_H-M   'P 1'
#
loop_
_entity.id
_entity.type
_entity.pdbx_description
1 polymer ?
#
loop_
_entity_poly.entity_id
_entity_poly.type
_entity_poly.pdbx_seq_one_letter_code
_entity_poly.pdbx_strand_id
1 'polypeptide(L)'
;MSRRCNSKELYLKWQVKYKPGTLKAVAKDKSGNIIATDIIKSAKTPVKVKLIPEKTVIKADGKSLSYIQVITQDVDGVEYPWSNNLIHFDIKGAGRIVGVDNGDANSR
;
A
#
# COMPACT_ATOMS: atom_id res chain seq x y z
N MET A 1 -4.21 -26.70 -7.60
CA MET A 1 -5.08 -25.56 -7.21
C MET A 1 -6.52 -25.94 -7.49
N SER A 2 -7.41 -25.91 -6.50
CA SER A 2 -8.84 -26.13 -6.70
C SER A 2 -9.52 -24.76 -6.81
N ARG A 3 -10.17 -24.48 -7.94
CA ARG A 3 -11.00 -23.28 -8.14
C ARG A 3 -12.40 -23.63 -7.65
N ARG A 4 -12.83 -23.04 -6.54
CA ARG A 4 -14.25 -23.08 -6.13
C ARG A 4 -14.87 -21.75 -6.53
N CYS A 5 -15.95 -21.80 -7.31
CA CYS A 5 -16.75 -20.63 -7.65
C CYS A 5 -18.17 -20.95 -7.18
N ASN A 6 -18.62 -20.29 -6.12
CA ASN A 6 -19.99 -20.34 -5.65
C ASN A 6 -20.70 -19.08 -6.16
N SER A 7 -21.93 -19.18 -6.66
CA SER A 7 -22.68 -18.06 -7.26
C SER A 7 -23.02 -16.93 -6.29
N LYS A 8 -22.69 -17.07 -5.01
CA LYS A 8 -22.85 -16.06 -3.95
C LYS A 8 -21.56 -15.32 -3.59
N GLU A 9 -20.40 -15.73 -4.09
CA GLU A 9 -19.10 -15.11 -3.76
C GLU A 9 -18.70 -14.11 -4.84
N LEU A 10 -18.47 -12.85 -4.45
CA LEU A 10 -18.03 -11.77 -5.35
C LEU A 10 -16.50 -11.74 -5.58
N TYR A 11 -15.79 -12.76 -5.11
CA TYR A 11 -14.34 -12.87 -5.20
C TYR A 11 -13.94 -14.28 -5.62
N LEU A 12 -12.76 -14.40 -6.21
CA LEU A 12 -12.15 -15.69 -6.50
C LEU A 12 -11.20 -16.07 -5.36
N LYS A 13 -11.28 -17.32 -4.90
CA LYS A 13 -10.52 -17.81 -3.75
C LYS A 13 -9.64 -19.00 -4.12
N TRP A 14 -8.43 -18.99 -3.57
CA TRP A 14 -7.50 -20.11 -3.63
C TRP A 14 -6.89 -20.36 -2.25
N GLN A 15 -6.69 -21.63 -1.91
CA GLN A 15 -5.85 -22.02 -0.79
C GLN A 15 -4.46 -22.32 -1.34
N VAL A 16 -3.48 -21.52 -0.93
CA VAL A 16 -2.08 -21.63 -1.36
C VAL A 16 -1.23 -21.87 -0.12
N LYS A 17 -0.42 -22.94 -0.12
CA LYS A 17 0.57 -23.15 0.94
C LYS A 17 1.57 -22.00 0.91
N TYR A 18 1.76 -21.33 2.04
CA TYR A 18 2.66 -20.18 2.12
C TYR A 18 4.09 -20.58 1.73
N LYS A 19 4.67 -19.78 0.83
CA LYS A 19 6.10 -19.75 0.52
C LYS A 19 6.45 -18.29 0.20
N PRO A 20 7.55 -17.74 0.75
CA PRO A 20 8.01 -16.42 0.38
C PRO A 20 8.21 -16.32 -1.14
N GLY A 21 7.78 -15.22 -1.75
CA GLY A 21 7.89 -15.03 -3.18
C GLY A 21 6.94 -13.96 -3.71
N THR A 22 6.43 -14.19 -4.93
CA THR A 22 5.51 -13.29 -5.61
C THR A 22 4.20 -14.01 -5.90
N LEU A 23 3.07 -13.41 -5.54
CA LEU A 23 1.75 -13.83 -5.98
C LEU A 23 1.25 -12.81 -7.02
N LYS A 24 0.88 -13.31 -8.20
CA LYS A 24 0.40 -12.50 -9.32
C LYS A 24 -1.01 -12.93 -9.70
N ALA A 25 -1.97 -12.02 -9.59
CA ALA A 25 -3.31 -12.19 -10.14
C ALA A 25 -3.34 -11.61 -11.56
N VAL A 26 -3.87 -12.38 -12.51
CA VAL A 26 -4.04 -11.95 -13.92
C VAL A 26 -5.51 -12.03 -14.26
N ALA A 27 -6.16 -10.88 -14.41
CA ALA A 27 -7.55 -10.79 -14.82
C ALA A 27 -7.66 -10.89 -16.34
N LYS A 28 -8.62 -11.68 -16.82
CA LYS A 28 -8.88 -11.89 -18.24
C LYS A 28 -10.32 -11.58 -18.61
N ASP A 29 -10.55 -11.05 -19.80
CA ASP A 29 -11.88 -10.92 -20.38
C ASP A 29 -12.43 -12.27 -20.89
N LYS A 30 -13.63 -12.26 -21.47
CA LYS A 30 -14.29 -13.46 -22.01
C LYS A 30 -13.53 -14.07 -23.20
N SER A 31 -12.78 -13.26 -23.95
CA SER A 31 -11.97 -13.68 -25.09
C SER A 31 -10.59 -14.19 -24.67
N GLY A 32 -10.26 -14.11 -23.38
CA GLY A 32 -8.99 -14.54 -22.81
C GLY A 32 -7.89 -13.48 -22.78
N ASN A 33 -8.18 -12.25 -23.22
CA ASN A 33 -7.22 -11.14 -23.20
C ASN A 33 -6.96 -10.69 -21.76
N ILE A 34 -5.72 -10.33 -21.44
CA ILE A 34 -5.36 -9.80 -20.12
C ILE A 34 -5.83 -8.35 -20.04
N ILE A 35 -6.62 -8.05 -19.00
CA ILE A 35 -7.21 -6.71 -18.79
C ILE A 35 -6.71 -6.02 -17.51
N ALA A 36 -6.20 -6.79 -16.54
CA ALA A 36 -5.57 -6.25 -15.35
C ALA A 36 -4.58 -7.25 -14.75
N THR A 37 -3.63 -6.75 -13.98
CA THR A 37 -2.69 -7.55 -13.20
C THR A 37 -2.50 -6.90 -11.85
N ASP A 38 -2.47 -7.71 -10.81
CA ASP A 38 -2.08 -7.27 -9.47
C ASP A 38 -0.99 -8.20 -8.92
N ILE A 39 -0.02 -7.63 -8.20
CA ILE A 39 1.17 -8.33 -7.74
C ILE A 39 1.45 -7.95 -6.29
N ILE A 40 1.53 -8.97 -5.44
CA ILE A 40 2.04 -8.84 -4.08
C ILE A 40 3.32 -9.65 -3.92
N LYS A 41 4.27 -9.13 -3.14
CA LYS A 41 5.56 -9.75 -2.88
C LYS A 41 5.77 -9.90 -1.39
N SER A 42 6.40 -10.99 -0.98
CA SER A 42 6.86 -11.14 0.40
C SER A 42 7.97 -10.13 0.69
N ALA A 43 7.72 -9.22 1.64
CA ALA A 43 8.72 -8.26 2.12
C ALA A 43 9.59 -8.88 3.22
N LYS A 44 10.86 -8.46 3.27
CA LYS A 44 11.77 -8.71 4.40
C LYS A 44 11.54 -7.66 5.49
N THR A 45 12.35 -7.68 6.55
CA THR A 45 12.32 -6.65 7.60
C THR A 45 12.42 -5.24 7.00
N PRO A 46 11.55 -4.29 7.40
CA PRO A 46 11.59 -2.93 6.88
C PRO A 46 12.85 -2.20 7.35
N VAL A 47 13.51 -1.49 6.43
CA VAL A 47 14.74 -0.70 6.71
C VAL A 47 14.68 0.71 6.14
N LYS A 48 13.61 1.06 5.42
CA LYS A 48 13.44 2.36 4.75
C LYS A 48 12.04 2.92 4.99
N VAL A 49 11.93 4.25 4.97
CA VAL A 49 10.67 4.98 4.89
C VAL A 49 10.59 5.64 3.51
N LYS A 50 9.44 5.50 2.83
CA LYS A 50 9.13 6.16 1.57
C LYS A 50 7.94 7.10 1.76
N LEU A 51 8.08 8.31 1.24
CA LEU A 51 7.06 9.36 1.27
C LEU A 51 6.43 9.46 -0.13
N ILE A 52 5.10 9.39 -0.21
CA ILE A 52 4.34 9.46 -1.46
C ILE A 52 3.35 10.64 -1.35
N PRO A 53 3.62 11.76 -2.01
CA PRO A 53 2.68 12.88 -2.04
C PRO A 53 1.49 12.57 -2.94
N GLU A 54 0.28 12.85 -2.47
CA GLU A 54 -0.92 12.94 -3.32
C GLU A 54 -0.77 14.11 -4.30
N LYS A 55 -0.23 15.24 -3.81
CA LYS A 55 0.03 16.45 -4.59
C LYS A 55 1.45 16.94 -4.37
N THR A 56 2.20 17.12 -5.45
CA THR A 56 3.55 17.71 -5.41
C THR A 56 3.54 19.24 -5.42
N VAL A 57 2.43 19.85 -5.82
CA VAL A 57 2.22 21.31 -5.86
C VAL A 57 0.88 21.65 -5.24
N ILE A 58 0.87 22.65 -4.36
CA ILE A 58 -0.33 23.22 -3.75
C ILE A 58 -0.27 24.75 -3.79
N LYS A 59 -1.41 25.43 -3.61
CA LYS A 59 -1.45 26.89 -3.52
C LYS A 59 -0.95 27.35 -2.16
N ALA A 60 -0.17 28.43 -2.13
CA ALA A 60 0.26 29.08 -0.89
C ALA A 60 -0.84 30.00 -0.33
N ASP A 61 -2.02 29.46 -0.09
CA ASP A 61 -3.22 30.21 0.37
C ASP A 61 -3.56 29.98 1.85
N GLY A 62 -2.74 29.20 2.56
CA GLY A 62 -2.95 28.85 3.98
C GLY A 62 -4.10 27.88 4.23
N LYS A 63 -4.78 27.38 3.19
CA LYS A 63 -5.93 26.47 3.28
C LYS A 63 -5.70 25.16 2.53
N SER A 64 -4.86 25.19 1.50
CA SER A 64 -4.51 24.04 0.69
C SER A 64 -3.72 23.01 1.50
N LEU A 65 -4.05 21.73 1.31
CA LEU A 65 -3.38 20.60 1.94
C LEU A 65 -2.83 19.65 0.88
N SER A 66 -1.73 18.98 1.23
CA SER A 66 -1.23 17.80 0.53
C SER A 66 -1.13 16.65 1.53
N TYR A 67 -1.70 15.50 1.18
CA TYR A 67 -1.53 14.28 1.96
C TYR A 67 -0.27 13.57 1.51
N ILE A 68 0.60 13.24 2.46
CA ILE A 68 1.83 12.48 2.23
C ILE A 68 1.61 11.10 2.83
N GLN A 69 1.44 10.08 1.98
CA GLN A 69 1.41 8.70 2.46
C GLN A 69 2.83 8.27 2.85
N VAL A 70 2.93 7.63 4.01
CA VAL A 70 4.20 7.16 4.56
C VAL A 70 4.15 5.64 4.59
N ILE A 71 5.08 5.01 3.89
CA ILE A 71 5.17 3.55 3.84
C ILE A 71 6.55 3.08 4.27
N THR A 72 6.62 1.93 4.93
CA THR A 72 7.90 1.28 5.21
C THR A 72 8.23 0.29 4.11
N GLN A 73 9.50 0.17 3.76
CA GLN A 73 9.99 -0.73 2.74
C GLN A 73 11.18 -1.54 3.26
N ASP A 74 11.32 -2.75 2.75
CA ASP A 74 12.52 -3.55 2.99
C ASP A 74 13.73 -3.04 2.18
N VAL A 75 14.86 -3.73 2.31
CA VAL A 75 16.11 -3.36 1.62
C VAL A 75 15.96 -3.33 0.10
N ASP A 76 15.09 -4.19 -0.44
CA ASP A 76 14.82 -4.36 -1.87
C ASP A 76 13.71 -3.42 -2.38
N GLY A 77 13.15 -2.58 -1.51
CA GLY A 77 12.08 -1.64 -1.84
C GLY A 77 10.68 -2.27 -1.90
N VAL A 78 10.50 -3.49 -1.38
CA VAL A 78 9.18 -4.10 -1.23
C VAL A 78 8.47 -3.45 -0.04
N GLU A 79 7.23 -3.02 -0.24
CA GLU A 79 6.42 -2.42 0.82
C GLU A 79 6.14 -3.43 1.94
N TYR A 80 6.30 -2.98 3.17
CA TYR A 80 6.07 -3.77 4.37
C TYR A 80 4.84 -3.21 5.12
N PRO A 81 3.64 -3.78 4.91
CA PRO A 81 2.39 -3.20 5.41
C PRO A 81 2.14 -3.44 6.91
N TRP A 82 2.94 -4.28 7.58
CA TRP A 82 2.75 -4.66 8.98
C TRP A 82 3.68 -3.93 9.95
N SER A 83 4.28 -2.82 9.54
CA SER A 83 5.23 -2.09 10.39
C SER A 83 4.49 -1.28 11.45
N ASN A 84 4.96 -1.40 12.70
CA ASN A 84 4.56 -0.57 13.83
C ASN A 84 5.70 0.36 14.28
N ASN A 85 6.62 0.69 13.37
CA ASN A 85 7.76 1.55 13.69
C ASN A 85 7.26 2.96 14.04
N LEU A 86 7.81 3.55 15.11
CA LEU A 86 7.59 4.96 15.40
C LEU A 86 8.28 5.82 14.33
N ILE A 87 7.53 6.73 13.71
CA ILE A 87 8.05 7.64 12.69
C ILE A 87 8.02 9.06 13.25
N HIS A 88 9.18 9.73 13.17
CA HIS A 88 9.33 11.14 13.51
C HIS A 88 9.26 11.98 12.23
N PHE A 89 8.47 13.05 12.28
CA PHE A 89 8.25 13.95 11.15
C PHE A 89 8.89 15.31 11.43
N ASP A 90 9.56 15.85 10.43
CA ASP A 90 10.08 17.21 10.41
C ASP A 90 9.70 17.86 9.07
N ILE A 91 9.40 19.16 9.10
CA ILE A 91 9.09 19.93 7.89
C ILE A 91 9.90 21.22 7.88
N LYS A 92 10.40 21.58 6.70
CA LYS A 92 11.12 22.83 6.46
C LYS A 92 10.45 23.61 5.34
N GLY A 93 10.54 24.93 5.42
CA GLY A 93 10.01 25.84 4.39
C GLY A 93 8.56 26.29 4.66
N ALA A 94 7.88 26.70 3.59
CA ALA A 94 6.56 27.36 3.65
C ALA A 94 5.42 26.35 3.82
N GLY A 95 5.35 25.71 4.99
CA GLY A 95 4.31 24.76 5.35
C GLY A 95 4.40 24.37 6.82
N ARG A 96 3.36 23.70 7.31
CA ARG A 96 3.36 23.10 8.65
C ARG A 96 2.63 21.77 8.61
N ILE A 97 3.03 20.85 9.49
CA ILE A 97 2.27 19.63 9.72
C ILE A 97 1.01 20.01 10.51
N VAL A 98 -0.15 19.62 9.99
CA VAL A 98 -1.46 19.91 10.62
C VAL A 98 -2.12 18.66 11.20
N GLY A 99 -1.55 17.48 10.95
CA GLY A 99 -2.03 16.20 11.47
C GLY A 99 -1.16 15.06 10.98
N VAL A 100 -1.16 13.96 11.74
CA VAL A 100 -0.59 12.66 11.38
C VAL A 100 -1.61 11.59 11.78
N ASP A 101 -1.69 10.51 11.02
CA ASP A 101 -2.62 9.41 11.27
C ASP A 101 -2.07 8.11 10.65
N ASN A 102 -2.43 6.97 11.24
CA ASN A 102 -2.18 5.64 10.70
C ASN A 102 -3.48 4.83 10.50
N GLY A 103 -4.64 5.38 10.89
CA GLY A 103 -5.95 4.73 10.78
C GLY A 103 -6.19 3.57 11.75
N ASP A 104 -5.29 3.33 12.71
CA ASP A 104 -5.49 2.30 13.75
C ASP A 104 -6.48 2.80 14.81
N ALA A 105 -7.67 2.23 14.81
CA ALA A 105 -8.73 2.55 15.77
C ALA A 105 -8.35 2.25 17.24
N ASN A 106 -7.29 1.47 17.49
CA ASN A 106 -6.82 1.14 18.83
C ASN A 106 -5.62 2.00 19.27
N SER A 107 -5.10 2.88 18.42
CA SER A 107 -4.02 3.81 18.78
C SER A 107 -4.50 4.76 19.88
N ARG A 108 -3.76 4.86 20.98
CA ARG A 108 -4.06 5.72 22.13
C ARG A 108 -2.86 6.58 22.50
#